data_AF-A0A966BMS7-F1
#
_entry.id   AF-A0A966BMS7-F1
#
_cell.length_a   1.000
_cell.length_b   1.000
_cell.length_c   1.000
_cell.angle_alpha   90.00
_cell.angle_beta   90.00
_cell.angle_gamma   90.00
#
_symmetry.space_group_name_H-M   'P 1'
#
loop_
_entity.id
_entity.type
_entity.pdbx_description
1 polymer ?
#
loop_
_entity_poly.entity_id
_entity_poly.type
_entity_poly.pdbx_seq_one_letter_code
_entity_poly.pdbx_strand_id
1 'polypeptide(L)'
;MKRIFLFVLTNLAVVFVINITLRLLGVDRVLDQGGGINFSNLLVMSAVIGFAGSIISLFMSKWSAKRMVNAQVIETPSDPTERWLVE
;
A
#
# COMPACT_ATOMS: atom_id res chain seq x y z
N MET A 1 15.24 -25.72 0.31
CA MET A 1 16.24 -24.72 0.76
C MET A 1 15.99 -23.32 0.20
N LYS A 2 15.98 -23.08 -1.14
CA LYS A 2 15.77 -21.72 -1.72
C LYS A 2 14.49 -21.01 -1.25
N ARG A 3 13.37 -21.73 -1.12
CA ARG A 3 12.09 -21.16 -0.65
C ARG A 3 12.17 -20.64 0.79
N ILE A 4 12.82 -21.38 1.69
CA ILE A 4 12.99 -21.02 3.10
C ILE A 4 13.93 -19.81 3.23
N PHE A 5 15.04 -19.81 2.47
CA PHE A 5 15.96 -18.68 2.44
C PHE A 5 15.28 -17.39 1.94
N LEU A 6 14.57 -17.46 0.81
CA LEU A 6 13.84 -16.31 0.26
C LEU A 6 12.72 -15.84 1.21
N PHE A 7 12.04 -16.77 1.89
CA PHE A 7 11.05 -16.43 2.91
C PHE A 7 11.68 -15.64 4.06
N VAL A 8 12.78 -16.12 4.63
CA VAL A 8 13.48 -15.42 5.72
C VAL A 8 14.01 -14.06 5.26
N LEU A 9 14.65 -13.99 4.08
CA LEU A 9 15.18 -12.76 3.52
C LEU A 9 14.07 -11.71 3.33
N THR A 10 12.93 -12.13 2.80
CA THR A 10 11.79 -11.22 2.57
C THR A 10 11.21 -10.72 3.88
N ASN A 11 11.06 -11.60 4.88
CA ASN A 11 10.59 -11.18 6.21
C ASN A 11 11.55 -10.18 6.86
N LEU A 12 12.87 -10.43 6.79
CA LEU A 12 13.87 -9.48 7.30
C LEU A 12 13.82 -8.13 6.56
N ALA A 13 13.69 -8.16 5.23
CA ALA A 13 13.55 -6.95 4.42
C ALA A 13 12.29 -6.16 4.80
N VAL A 14 11.16 -6.85 5.01
CA VAL A 14 9.90 -6.22 5.45
C VAL A 14 10.06 -5.56 6.81
N VAL A 15 10.62 -6.26 7.80
CA VAL A 15 10.88 -5.70 9.14
C VAL A 15 11.80 -4.49 9.08
N PHE A 16 12.85 -4.54 8.24
CA PHE A 16 13.77 -3.43 8.03
C PHE A 16 13.07 -2.20 7.44
N VAL A 17 12.25 -2.38 6.41
CA VAL A 17 11.48 -1.29 5.79
C VAL A 17 10.48 -0.70 6.79
N ILE A 18 9.79 -1.53 7.57
CA ILE A 18 8.88 -1.06 8.62
C ILE A 18 9.64 -0.21 9.65
N ASN A 19 10.82 -0.65 10.11
CA ASN A 19 11.61 0.10 11.07
C ASN A 19 12.01 1.49 10.56
N ILE A 20 12.50 1.58 9.32
CA ILE A 20 12.83 2.86 8.68
C ILE A 20 11.59 3.75 8.57
N THR A 21 10.48 3.17 8.11
CA THR A 21 9.23 3.90 7.89
C THR A 21 8.70 4.48 9.20
N LEU A 22 8.65 3.69 10.27
CA LEU A 22 8.20 4.12 11.59
C LEU A 22 9.11 5.22 12.18
N ARG A 23 10.43 5.12 11.97
CA ARG A 23 11.40 6.15 12.38
C ARG A 23 11.21 7.47 11.64
N LEU A 24 11.04 7.41 10.31
CA LEU A 24 10.79 8.58 9.47
C LEU A 24 9.46 9.27 9.83
N LEU A 25 8.43 8.49 10.11
CA LEU A 25 7.14 8.99 10.60
C LEU A 25 7.18 9.47 12.06
N GLY A 26 8.31 9.31 12.76
CA GLY A 26 8.51 9.81 14.12
C GLY A 26 7.76 9.02 15.20
N VAL A 27 7.35 7.79 14.91
CA VAL A 27 6.57 6.93 15.81
C VAL A 27 7.32 6.60 17.10
N ASP A 28 8.64 6.39 17.02
CA ASP A 28 9.48 6.12 18.19
C ASP A 28 9.42 7.27 19.22
N ARG A 29 9.34 8.53 18.76
CA ARG A 29 9.28 9.70 19.65
C ARG A 29 7.94 9.85 20.39
N VAL A 30 6.87 9.29 19.83
CA VAL A 30 5.55 9.26 20.45
C VAL A 30 5.47 8.22 21.57
N LEU A 31 6.30 7.17 21.48
CA LEU A 31 6.32 6.06 22.44
C LEU A 31 7.24 6.33 23.65
N ASP A 32 8.34 7.09 23.46
CA ASP A 32 9.37 7.29 24.50
C ASP A 32 9.07 8.40 25.53
N GLN A 33 8.11 9.30 25.29
CA GLN A 33 7.94 10.52 26.11
C GLN A 33 7.24 10.31 27.47
N GLY A 34 6.83 9.10 27.85
CA GLY A 34 6.10 8.93 29.11
C GLY A 34 5.85 7.49 29.55
N GLY A 35 6.90 6.69 29.73
CA GLY A 35 6.85 5.49 30.59
C GLY A 35 5.78 4.43 30.28
N GLY A 36 5.26 4.38 29.04
CA GLY A 36 4.22 3.44 28.64
C GLY A 36 3.68 3.70 27.24
N ILE A 37 3.09 2.68 26.63
CA ILE A 37 2.46 2.78 25.31
C ILE A 37 1.15 3.57 25.46
N ASN A 38 1.10 4.78 24.87
CA ASN A 38 -0.13 5.56 24.76
C ASN A 38 -1.02 5.00 23.66
N PHE A 39 -1.91 4.05 24.00
CA PHE A 39 -2.83 3.39 23.06
C PHE A 39 -3.69 4.38 22.26
N SER A 40 -4.08 5.52 22.85
CA SER A 40 -4.81 6.57 22.12
C SER A 40 -3.98 7.20 21.01
N ASN A 41 -2.69 7.46 21.26
CA ASN A 41 -1.82 8.08 20.25
C ASN A 41 -1.46 7.08 19.16
N LEU A 42 -1.26 5.81 19.53
CA LEU A 42 -1.11 4.72 18.57
C LEU A 42 -2.35 4.55 17.69
N LEU A 43 -3.56 4.64 18.24
CA LEU A 43 -4.81 4.52 17.49
C LEU A 43 -4.91 5.64 16.44
N VAL A 44 -4.71 6.89 16.86
CA VAL A 44 -4.75 8.06 15.96
C VAL A 44 -3.71 7.92 14.85
N MET A 45 -2.48 7.56 15.19
CA MET A 45 -1.41 7.36 14.23
C MET A 45 -1.69 6.20 13.27
N SER A 46 -2.19 5.07 13.78
CA SER A 46 -2.58 3.91 12.97
C SER A 46 -3.73 4.24 12.03
N ALA A 47 -4.69 5.04 12.49
CA ALA A 47 -5.77 5.53 11.65
C ALA A 47 -5.22 6.44 10.55
N VAL A 48 -4.40 7.45 10.87
CA VAL A 48 -3.82 8.36 9.88
C VAL A 48 -2.98 7.61 8.85
N ILE A 49 -2.06 6.74 9.27
CA ILE A 49 -1.21 5.97 8.37
C ILE A 49 -2.04 4.97 7.55
N GLY A 50 -2.98 4.27 8.19
CA GLY A 50 -3.85 3.29 7.53
C GLY A 50 -4.75 3.92 6.47
N PHE A 51 -5.38 5.05 6.78
CA PHE A 51 -6.20 5.80 5.83
C PHE A 51 -5.36 6.49 4.75
N ALA A 52 -4.21 7.08 5.10
CA ALA A 52 -3.32 7.66 4.08
C ALA A 52 -2.85 6.59 3.09
N GLY A 53 -2.44 5.41 3.58
CA GLY A 53 -2.02 4.29 2.75
C GLY A 53 -3.14 3.76 1.85
N SER A 54 -4.36 3.62 2.39
CA SER A 54 -5.51 3.13 1.60
C SER A 54 -5.95 4.13 0.52
N ILE A 55 -5.92 5.44 0.81
CA ILE A 55 -6.25 6.49 -0.15
C ILE A 55 -5.22 6.50 -1.29
N ILE A 56 -3.92 6.47 -0.96
CA ILE A 56 -2.86 6.39 -1.97
C ILE A 56 -3.01 5.12 -2.82
N SER A 57 -3.28 3.98 -2.20
CA SER A 57 -3.53 2.71 -2.89
C SER A 57 -4.73 2.80 -3.84
N LEU A 58 -5.84 3.41 -3.39
CA LEU A 58 -7.04 3.59 -4.20
C LEU A 58 -6.78 4.45 -5.43
N PHE A 59 -6.08 5.58 -5.28
CA PHE A 59 -5.69 6.44 -6.40
C PHE A 59 -4.81 5.72 -7.41
N MET A 60 -3.91 4.84 -6.94
CA MET A 60 -3.08 4.04 -7.83
C MET A 60 -3.84 2.88 -8.49
N SER A 61 -4.91 2.37 -7.88
CA SER A 61 -5.56 1.11 -8.28
C SER A 61 -6.02 1.09 -9.74
N LYS A 62 -6.63 2.17 -10.23
CA LYS A 62 -7.09 2.26 -11.62
C LYS A 62 -5.93 2.24 -12.61
N TRP A 63 -4.82 2.90 -12.26
CA TRP A 63 -3.64 2.95 -13.11
C TRP A 63 -2.90 1.61 -13.12
N SER A 64 -2.70 1.00 -11.96
CA SER A 64 -2.02 -0.29 -11.84
C SER A 64 -2.81 -1.40 -12.54
N ALA A 65 -4.13 -1.47 -12.33
CA ALA A 65 -4.99 -2.47 -12.97
C ALA A 65 -4.90 -2.41 -14.50
N LYS A 66 -5.00 -1.21 -15.10
CA LYS A 66 -4.88 -1.05 -16.56
C LYS A 66 -3.51 -1.50 -17.07
N ARG A 67 -2.43 -1.15 -16.36
CA ARG A 67 -1.07 -1.46 -16.79
C ARG A 67 -0.70 -2.93 -16.63
N MET A 68 -1.23 -3.61 -15.60
CA MET A 68 -0.98 -5.04 -15.37
C MET A 68 -1.56 -5.94 -16.44
N VAL A 69 -2.73 -5.59 -17.00
CA VAL A 69 -3.40 -6.38 -18.04
C VAL A 69 -3.24 -5.79 -19.44
N ASN A 70 -2.46 -4.71 -19.60
CA ASN A 70 -2.37 -3.92 -20.83
C ASN A 70 -3.75 -3.51 -21.40
N ALA A 71 -4.71 -3.21 -20.53
CA ALA A 71 -6.05 -2.80 -20.96
C ALA A 71 -6.01 -1.41 -21.62
N GLN A 72 -6.72 -1.29 -22.74
CA GLN A 72 -7.01 -0.01 -23.39
C GLN A 72 -8.42 0.46 -23.03
N VAL A 73 -8.57 1.77 -22.82
CA VAL A 73 -9.87 2.38 -22.56
C VAL A 73 -10.49 2.69 -23.92
N ILE A 74 -11.68 2.15 -24.19
CA ILE A 74 -12.43 2.44 -25.41
C ILE A 74 -13.13 3.79 -25.21
N GLU A 75 -12.64 4.85 -25.88
CA GLU A 75 -13.28 6.17 -25.87
C GLU A 75 -14.25 6.35 -27.04
N THR A 76 -13.95 5.74 -28.20
CA THR A 76 -14.82 5.74 -29.37
C THR A 76 -14.73 4.36 -30.02
N PRO A 77 -15.82 3.58 -30.03
CA PRO A 77 -15.78 2.22 -30.56
C PRO A 77 -15.55 2.23 -32.07
N SER A 78 -14.52 1.53 -32.51
CA SER A 78 -14.10 1.47 -33.92
C SER A 78 -14.65 0.24 -34.66
N ASP A 79 -15.06 -0.80 -33.93
CA ASP A 79 -15.55 -2.08 -34.47
C ASP A 79 -16.91 -2.47 -33.85
N PRO A 80 -17.76 -3.30 -34.49
CA PRO A 80 -18.97 -3.84 -33.88
C PRO A 80 -18.74 -4.55 -32.54
N THR A 81 -17.59 -5.20 -32.36
CA THR A 81 -17.24 -5.87 -31.10
C THR A 81 -17.06 -4.87 -29.96
N GLU A 82 -16.39 -3.74 -30.22
CA GLU A 82 -16.22 -2.68 -29.22
C GLU A 82 -17.53 -1.95 -28.92
N ARG A 83 -18.41 -1.78 -29.92
CA ARG A 83 -19.75 -1.23 -29.71
C ARG A 83 -20.56 -2.09 -28.75
N TRP A 84 -20.55 -3.41 -28.95
CA TRP A 84 -21.23 -4.37 -28.07
C TRP A 84 -20.68 -4.37 -26.64
N LEU A 85 -19.39 -4.08 -26.44
CA LEU A 85 -18.78 -4.01 -25.10
C LEU A 85 -19.14 -2.73 -24.31
N VAL A 86 -19.60 -1.69 -25.00
CA VAL A 86 -19.92 -0.38 -24.41
C VAL A 86 -21.42 -0.18 -24.21
N GLU A 87 -22.27 -0.87 -25.00
CA GLU A 87 -23.72 -0.99 -24.77
C GLU A 87 -24.07 -1.87 -23.57
#